data_AF-A0A419HJQ7-F1
#
_entry.id   AF-A0A419HJQ7-F1
#
_cell.length_a   1.000
_cell.length_b   1.000
_cell.length_c   1.000
_cell.angle_alpha   90.00
_cell.angle_beta   90.00
_cell.angle_gamma   90.00
#
_symmetry.space_group_name_H-M   'P 1'
#
loop_
_entity.id
_entity.type
_entity.pdbx_description
1 polymer ?
#
loop_
_entity_poly.entity_id
_entity_poly.type
_entity_poly.pdbx_seq_one_letter_code
_entity_poly.pdbx_strand_id
1 'polypeptide(L)'
;MGIFKLGLVVLLESDTGLANWFPIELFEVVDGALPANWRFATRDEGETGLQAIWGYPELVDDPSYNEDLVEREAPAAAVFAAQVAAYRKEVAEE
;
A
#
# COMPACT_ATOMS: atom_id res chain seq x y z
N MET A 1 -2.14 2.18 -1.61
CA MET A 1 -3.52 2.07 -2.14
C MET A 1 -3.47 1.57 -3.56
N GLY A 2 -4.48 0.81 -3.99
CA GLY A 2 -4.56 0.28 -5.35
C GLY A 2 -6.00 0.07 -5.81
N ILE A 3 -6.22 -0.03 -7.13
CA ILE A 3 -7.53 -0.31 -7.72
C ILE A 3 -7.50 -1.73 -8.29
N PHE A 4 -8.32 -2.63 -7.74
CA PHE A 4 -8.71 -3.90 -8.38
C PHE A 4 -10.08 -3.70 -9.05
N LYS A 5 -10.47 -4.54 -10.02
CA LYS A 5 -11.72 -4.38 -10.79
C LYS A 5 -12.92 -4.08 -9.87
N LEU A 6 -13.37 -2.82 -9.90
CA LEU A 6 -14.49 -2.20 -9.17
C LEU A 6 -14.30 -1.83 -7.68
N GLY A 7 -13.10 -1.95 -7.10
CA GLY A 7 -12.87 -1.60 -5.69
C GLY A 7 -11.50 -0.98 -5.43
N LEU A 8 -11.49 0.13 -4.71
CA LEU A 8 -10.28 0.72 -4.17
C LEU A 8 -9.89 -0.02 -2.88
N VAL A 9 -8.64 -0.45 -2.79
CA VAL A 9 -8.07 -1.07 -1.59
C VAL A 9 -6.95 -0.24 -0.97
N VAL A 10 -6.85 -0.28 0.34
CA VAL A 10 -5.78 0.35 1.14
C VAL A 10 -4.87 -0.73 1.72
N LEU A 11 -3.56 -0.49 1.71
CA LEU A 11 -2.57 -1.37 2.34
C LEU A 11 -2.33 -0.86 3.77
N LEU A 12 -2.62 -1.68 4.77
CA LEU A 12 -2.50 -1.33 6.18
C LEU A 12 -1.73 -2.40 6.95
N GLU A 13 -1.09 -2.00 8.05
CA GLU A 13 -0.60 -2.94 9.05
C GLU A 13 -1.79 -3.44 9.86
N SER A 14 -1.97 -4.76 9.92
CA SER A 14 -2.99 -5.41 10.75
C SER A 14 -2.52 -5.61 12.19
N ASP A 15 -3.43 -6.04 13.07
CA ASP A 15 -3.13 -6.33 14.49
C ASP A 15 -2.02 -7.39 14.70
N THR A 16 -1.72 -8.19 13.68
CA THR A 16 -0.63 -9.17 13.69
C THR A 16 0.72 -8.57 13.26
N GLY A 17 0.78 -7.27 12.96
CA GLY A 17 1.97 -6.59 12.43
C GLY A 17 2.21 -6.82 10.94
N LEU A 18 1.25 -7.44 10.24
CA LEU A 18 1.38 -7.84 8.86
C LEU A 18 0.64 -6.90 7.90
N ALA A 19 1.24 -6.66 6.72
CA ALA A 19 0.65 -5.88 5.65
C ALA A 19 -0.60 -6.58 5.09
N ASN A 20 -1.73 -5.90 4.98
CA ASN A 20 -2.95 -6.47 4.39
C ASN A 20 -3.70 -5.41 3.56
N TRP A 21 -4.33 -5.89 2.48
CA TRP A 21 -5.18 -5.08 1.62
C TRP A 21 -6.62 -5.11 2.12
N PHE A 22 -7.20 -3.94 2.35
CA PHE A 22 -8.58 -3.79 2.82
C PHE A 22 -9.42 -2.97 1.83
N PRO A 23 -10.69 -3.31 1.63
CA PRO A 23 -11.61 -2.49 0.85
C PRO A 23 -11.79 -1.09 1.46
N ILE A 24 -11.78 -0.05 0.63
CA ILE A 24 -11.96 1.35 1.08
C ILE A 24 -13.32 1.55 1.75
N GLU A 25 -14.31 0.73 1.41
CA GLU A 25 -15.66 0.74 1.94
C GLU A 25 -15.71 0.50 3.46
N LEU A 26 -14.61 0.01 4.05
CA LEU A 26 -14.47 -0.14 5.50
C LEU A 26 -14.04 1.16 6.22
N PHE A 27 -13.75 2.23 5.49
CA PHE A 27 -13.15 3.44 6.02
C PHE A 27 -13.94 4.69 5.61
N GLU A 28 -13.90 5.69 6.49
CA GLU A 28 -14.34 7.05 6.19
C GLU A 28 -13.10 7.93 5.92
N VAL A 29 -13.10 8.63 4.79
CA VAL A 29 -12.02 9.58 4.46
C VAL A 29 -12.28 10.89 5.18
N VAL A 30 -11.49 11.18 6.20
CA VAL A 30 -11.57 12.42 6.99
C VAL A 30 -10.69 13.54 6.43
N ASP A 31 -9.55 13.18 5.85
CA ASP A 31 -8.63 14.06 5.13
C ASP A 31 -8.22 13.37 3.83
N GLY A 32 -8.30 14.10 2.72
CA GLY A 32 -7.98 13.61 1.38
C GLY A 32 -6.54 13.88 0.95
N ALA A 33 -5.70 14.45 1.82
CA ALA A 33 -4.29 14.68 1.55
C ALA A 33 -3.52 13.36 1.38
N LEU A 34 -2.62 13.33 0.40
CA LEU A 34 -1.69 12.23 0.18
C LEU A 34 -0.26 12.70 0.52
N PRO A 35 0.60 11.84 1.08
CA PRO A 35 2.00 12.20 1.31
C PRO A 35 2.72 12.60 0.02
N ALA A 36 3.53 13.66 0.08
CA ALA A 36 4.18 14.25 -1.11
C ALA A 36 5.21 13.32 -1.78
N ASN A 37 5.72 12.33 -1.05
CA ASN A 37 6.66 11.33 -1.56
C ASN A 37 5.96 10.13 -2.24
N TRP A 38 4.63 10.07 -2.23
CA TRP A 38 3.91 8.98 -2.89
C TRP A 38 4.02 9.08 -4.41
N ARG A 39 4.09 7.91 -5.04
CA ARG A 39 4.09 7.75 -6.50
C ARG A 39 2.79 7.13 -6.97
N PHE A 40 2.56 7.19 -8.27
CA PHE A 40 1.42 6.58 -8.93
C PHE A 40 1.89 5.84 -10.18
N ALA A 41 1.33 4.66 -10.42
CA ALA A 41 1.50 3.92 -11.67
C ALA A 41 0.22 3.17 -12.04
N THR A 42 0.04 2.95 -13.34
CA THR A 42 -0.94 2.00 -13.87
C THR A 42 -0.33 0.60 -13.95
N ARG A 43 -1.17 -0.42 -13.84
CA ARG A 43 -0.82 -1.84 -13.95
C ARG A 43 -1.75 -2.47 -14.99
N ASP A 44 -1.22 -3.42 -15.75
CA ASP A 44 -1.98 -4.17 -16.78
C ASP A 44 -1.93 -5.66 -16.44
N GLU A 45 -2.49 -6.00 -15.28
CA GLU A 45 -2.52 -7.38 -14.76
C GLU A 45 -3.80 -8.13 -15.21
N GLY A 46 -4.33 -7.76 -16.37
CA GLY A 46 -5.55 -8.34 -16.93
C GLY A 46 -6.84 -7.88 -16.24
N GLU A 47 -7.95 -8.50 -16.62
CA GLU A 47 -9.29 -8.03 -16.25
C GLU A 47 -9.58 -8.00 -14.75
N THR A 48 -8.95 -8.87 -13.97
CA THR A 48 -9.19 -9.02 -12.51
C THR A 48 -8.00 -8.59 -11.66
N GLY A 49 -6.88 -8.22 -12.29
CA GLY A 49 -5.66 -7.83 -11.60
C GLY A 49 -5.64 -6.36 -11.18
N LEU A 50 -4.53 -5.95 -10.59
CA LEU A 50 -4.30 -4.57 -10.20
C LEU A 50 -4.29 -3.69 -11.46
N GLN A 51 -5.02 -2.57 -11.42
CA GLN A 51 -5.13 -1.63 -12.55
C GLN A 51 -4.34 -0.34 -12.30
N ALA A 52 -4.23 0.06 -11.04
CA ALA A 52 -3.49 1.23 -10.62
C ALA A 52 -3.01 1.06 -9.18
N ILE A 53 -1.87 1.66 -8.87
CA ILE A 53 -1.27 1.64 -7.54
C ILE A 53 -0.67 2.99 -7.21
N TRP A 54 -0.82 3.40 -5.96
CA TRP A 54 -0.16 4.57 -5.39
C TRP A 54 0.24 4.34 -3.94
N GLY A 55 1.36 4.93 -3.56
CA GLY A 55 1.96 4.72 -2.24
C GLY A 55 3.43 5.10 -2.25
N TYR A 56 4.17 4.61 -1.26
CA TYR A 56 5.62 4.81 -1.17
C TYR A 56 6.35 4.24 -2.41
N PRO A 57 7.52 4.79 -2.77
CA PRO A 57 8.22 4.43 -4.01
C PRO A 57 8.41 2.94 -4.24
N GLU A 58 8.82 2.19 -3.21
CA GLU A 58 9.08 0.75 -3.29
C GLU A 58 7.81 -0.05 -3.68
N LEU A 59 6.62 0.42 -3.29
CA LEU A 59 5.35 -0.21 -3.67
C LEU A 59 4.99 0.00 -5.16
N VAL A 60 5.44 1.11 -5.73
CA VAL A 60 5.01 1.57 -7.06
C VAL A 60 6.06 1.25 -8.13
N ASP A 61 7.33 1.49 -7.82
CA ASP A 61 8.43 1.38 -8.77
C ASP A 61 8.82 -0.08 -9.05
N ASP A 62 8.61 -0.97 -8.08
CA ASP A 62 8.85 -2.40 -8.20
C ASP A 62 7.54 -3.15 -8.49
N PRO A 63 7.36 -3.71 -9.70
CA PRO A 63 6.15 -4.47 -10.05
C PRO A 63 5.97 -5.77 -9.27
N SER A 64 7.06 -6.46 -8.87
CA SER A 64 6.95 -7.73 -8.14
C SER A 64 6.72 -7.52 -6.65
N TYR A 65 7.04 -6.34 -6.11
CA TYR A 65 6.96 -6.07 -4.68
C TYR A 65 5.56 -6.32 -4.09
N ASN A 66 4.48 -6.02 -4.83
CA ASN A 66 3.12 -6.33 -4.37
C ASN A 66 2.88 -7.84 -4.24
N GLU A 67 3.37 -8.63 -5.19
CA GLU A 67 3.30 -10.10 -5.14
C GLU A 67 4.12 -10.62 -3.95
N ASP A 68 5.36 -10.16 -3.78
CA ASP A 68 6.23 -10.52 -2.67
C ASP A 68 5.59 -10.19 -1.30
N LEU A 69 4.88 -9.06 -1.19
CA LEU A 69 4.12 -8.70 0.01
C LEU A 69 2.95 -9.67 0.29
N VAL A 70 2.23 -10.08 -0.75
CA VAL A 70 1.14 -11.06 -0.66
C VAL A 70 1.69 -12.43 -0.27
N GLU A 71 2.82 -12.83 -0.85
CA GLU A 71 3.51 -14.09 -0.57
C GLU A 71 4.25 -14.10 0.78
N ARG A 72 4.30 -12.96 1.48
CA ARG A 72 4.96 -12.79 2.79
C ARG A 72 6.47 -12.98 2.73
N GLU A 73 7.08 -12.62 1.61
CA GLU A 73 8.52 -12.67 1.45
C GLU A 73 9.22 -11.76 2.46
N ALA A 74 10.22 -12.30 3.16
CA ALA A 74 10.89 -11.62 4.26
C ALA A 74 11.49 -10.25 3.87
N PRO A 75 12.10 -10.08 2.68
CA PRO A 75 12.58 -8.77 2.23
C PRO A 75 11.46 -7.75 2.05
N ALA A 76 10.33 -8.14 1.45
CA ALA A 76 9.22 -7.25 1.21
C ALA A 76 8.54 -6.81 2.52
N ALA A 77 8.38 -7.77 3.45
CA ALA A 77 7.86 -7.50 4.79
C ALA A 77 8.75 -6.52 5.58
N ALA A 78 10.08 -6.65 5.46
CA ALA A 78 11.02 -5.73 6.12
C ALA A 78 10.90 -4.30 5.59
N VAL A 79 10.78 -4.13 4.27
CA VAL A 79 10.55 -2.81 3.65
C VAL A 79 9.24 -2.19 4.15
N PHE A 80 8.16 -2.97 4.19
CA PHE A 80 6.86 -2.49 4.68
C PHE A 80 6.95 -2.04 6.15
N ALA A 81 7.57 -2.86 7.01
CA ALA A 81 7.77 -2.52 8.41
C ALA A 81 8.59 -1.22 8.59
N ALA A 82 9.59 -0.99 7.74
CA ALA A 82 10.37 0.24 7.76
C ALA A 82 9.52 1.47 7.36
N GLN A 83 8.65 1.33 6.36
CA GLN A 83 7.71 2.38 5.95
C GLN A 83 6.71 2.72 7.06
N VAL A 84 6.15 1.71 7.74
CA VAL A 84 5.27 1.90 8.91
C VAL A 84 5.99 2.63 10.05
N ALA A 85 7.23 2.23 10.35
CA ALA A 85 8.03 2.86 11.40
C ALA A 85 8.37 4.32 11.07
N ALA A 86 8.71 4.62 9.82
CA ALA A 86 8.98 5.98 9.36
C ALA A 86 7.72 6.86 9.51
N TYR A 87 6.57 6.39 9.03
CA TYR A 87 5.31 7.13 9.13
C TYR A 87 4.88 7.39 10.58
N ARG A 88 5.02 6.40 11.48
CA ARG A 88 4.74 6.58 12.91
C ARG A 88 5.61 7.66 13.55
N LYS A 89 6.85 7.79 13.10
CA LYS A 89 7.77 8.81 13.60
C LYS A 89 7.34 10.20 13.13
N GLU A 90 6.97 10.35 11.86
CA GLU A 90 6.47 11.61 11.30
C GLU A 90 5.22 12.09 12.04
N VAL A 91 4.23 11.22 12.24
CA VAL A 91 2.99 11.55 12.97
C VAL A 91 3.23 11.88 14.45
N ALA A 92 4.26 11.30 15.08
CA ALA A 92 4.59 11.61 16.48
C ALA A 92 5.34 12.94 16.65
N GLU A 93 5.90 13.50 15.58
CA GLU A 93 6.63 14.76 15.56
C GLU A 93 5.75 15.96 15.15
N GLU A 94 4.52 15.73 14.68
CA GLU A 94 3.46 16.73 14.39
C GLU A 94 2.54 17.01 15.58
#